data_AF-A0A3B3QPD2-F1
#
_entry.id   AF-A0A3B3QPD2-F1
#
_cell.length_a   1.000
_cell.length_b   1.000
_cell.length_c   1.000
_cell.angle_alpha   90.00
_cell.angle_beta   90.00
_cell.angle_gamma   90.00
#
_symmetry.space_group_name_H-M   'P 1'
#
loop_
_entity.id
_entity.type
_entity.pdbx_description
1 polymer ?
#
loop_
_entity_poly.entity_id
_entity_poly.type
_entity_poly.pdbx_seq_one_letter_code
_entity_poly.pdbx_strand_id
1 'polypeptide(L)'
;MEEFCKQNRDSKELPELVKKYNGFEINLKEPKGYAVRITDLDGTVYWGRDEMLESWSHLYLPESTEMVVIGAIDNFPSLAEGLQLIVLVDSLGKVYFYENEVLHLRGSLCSTLRGVPLGVLLLHK
;
A
#
# COMPACT_ATOMS: atom_id res chain seq x y z
N MET A 1 -4.15 10.19 6.88
CA MET A 1 -4.18 10.37 5.40
C MET A 1 -3.46 11.62 4.93
N GLU A 2 -3.77 12.82 5.46
CA GLU A 2 -2.96 14.01 5.13
C GLU A 2 -1.48 13.83 5.51
N GLU A 3 -1.17 13.05 6.56
CA GLU A 3 0.20 12.65 6.90
C GLU A 3 0.84 11.84 5.75
N PHE A 4 0.22 10.74 5.28
CA PHE A 4 0.69 9.98 4.11
C PHE A 4 0.87 10.85 2.85
N CYS A 5 0.03 11.89 2.67
CA CYS A 5 0.10 12.78 1.51
C CYS A 5 1.08 13.96 1.65
N LYS A 6 1.38 14.39 2.88
CA LYS A 6 2.30 15.51 3.20
C LYS A 6 3.74 15.04 3.33
N GLN A 7 3.97 13.78 3.71
CA GLN A 7 5.27 13.12 3.74
C GLN A 7 5.73 12.76 2.32
N ASN A 8 6.09 13.78 1.54
CA ASN A 8 6.71 13.59 0.24
C ASN A 8 8.17 14.05 0.37
N ARG A 9 9.03 13.20 0.98
CA ARG A 9 10.48 13.13 0.71
C ARG A 9 11.34 12.14 1.52
N ASP A 10 10.87 11.54 2.62
CA ASP A 10 11.70 10.59 3.39
C ASP A 10 11.06 9.20 3.46
N SER A 11 11.62 8.22 2.75
CA SER A 11 11.16 6.81 2.73
C SER A 11 11.13 6.18 4.13
N LYS A 12 11.88 6.76 5.08
CA LYS A 12 12.01 6.28 6.46
C LYS A 12 10.78 6.50 7.33
N GLU A 13 9.92 7.47 7.02
CA GLU A 13 8.73 7.77 7.82
C GLU A 13 7.51 6.92 7.42
N LEU A 14 7.49 6.42 6.19
CA LEU A 14 6.37 5.67 5.65
C LEU A 14 6.13 4.34 6.40
N PRO A 15 7.15 3.51 6.71
CA PRO A 15 6.96 2.31 7.53
C PRO A 15 6.37 2.60 8.92
N GLU A 16 6.77 3.69 9.56
CA GLU A 16 6.24 4.08 10.87
C GLU A 16 4.78 4.53 10.79
N LEU A 17 4.40 5.21 9.71
CA LEU A 17 2.99 5.51 9.45
C LEU A 17 2.17 4.24 9.19
N VAL A 18 2.71 3.28 8.43
CA VAL A 18 2.05 1.98 8.20
C VAL A 18 1.81 1.25 9.51
N LYS A 19 2.82 1.17 10.39
CA LYS A 19 2.67 0.59 11.74
C LYS A 19 1.63 1.33 12.57
N LYS A 20 1.69 2.67 12.59
CA LYS A 20 0.76 3.53 13.36
C LYS A 20 -0.70 3.32 12.95
N TYR A 21 -0.96 3.12 11.67
CA TYR A 21 -2.29 2.96 11.11
C TYR A 21 -2.61 1.51 10.72
N ASN A 22 -1.86 0.52 11.21
CA ASN A 22 -2.09 -0.87 10.88
C ASN A 22 -3.53 -1.30 11.19
N GLY A 23 -4.17 -1.99 10.25
CA GLY A 23 -5.57 -2.42 10.32
C GLY A 23 -6.60 -1.35 9.92
N PHE A 24 -6.21 -0.09 9.70
CA PHE A 24 -7.15 0.90 9.16
C PHE A 24 -7.51 0.59 7.71
N GLU A 25 -8.78 0.77 7.36
CA GLU A 25 -9.27 0.58 5.99
C GLU A 25 -9.53 1.92 5.28
N ILE A 26 -9.12 1.98 4.03
CA ILE A 26 -9.33 3.11 3.14
C ILE A 26 -10.17 2.63 1.96
N ASN A 27 -11.44 3.02 1.94
CA ASN A 27 -12.33 2.68 0.84
C ASN A 27 -11.80 3.24 -0.48
N LEU A 28 -11.74 2.37 -1.49
CA LEU A 28 -11.39 2.77 -2.84
C LEU A 28 -12.56 3.50 -3.48
N LYS A 29 -12.24 4.57 -4.20
CA LYS A 29 -13.23 5.23 -5.05
C LYS A 29 -13.65 4.31 -6.21
N GLU A 30 -12.67 3.64 -6.81
CA GLU A 30 -12.85 2.62 -7.83
C GLU A 30 -11.72 1.57 -7.75
N PRO A 31 -12.02 0.26 -7.82
CA PRO A 31 -13.37 -0.31 -7.88
C PRO A 31 -14.12 -0.16 -6.54
N LYS A 32 -15.42 0.17 -6.61
CA LYS A 32 -16.27 0.29 -5.41
C LYS A 32 -16.42 -1.04 -4.68
N GLY A 33 -16.60 -0.96 -3.36
CA GLY A 33 -16.79 -2.13 -2.49
C GLY A 33 -15.49 -2.77 -2.01
N TYR A 34 -14.34 -2.23 -2.42
CA TYR A 34 -13.03 -2.64 -1.96
C TYR A 34 -12.40 -1.54 -1.11
N ALA A 35 -11.54 -1.95 -0.18
CA ALA A 35 -10.74 -1.07 0.64
C ALA A 35 -9.28 -1.53 0.65
N VAL A 36 -8.37 -0.57 0.81
CA VAL A 36 -6.98 -0.86 1.18
C VAL A 36 -6.94 -0.95 2.69
N ARG A 37 -6.66 -2.13 3.22
CA ARG A 37 -6.29 -2.31 4.61
C ARG A 37 -4.82 -1.95 4.76
N ILE A 38 -4.53 -0.94 5.56
CA ILE A 38 -3.16 -0.54 5.87
C ILE A 38 -2.50 -1.66 6.67
N THR A 39 -1.35 -2.11 6.19
CA THR A 39 -0.53 -3.15 6.81
C THR A 39 0.86 -3.12 6.20
N ASP A 40 1.86 -3.58 6.96
CA ASP A 40 3.18 -3.91 6.42
C ASP A 40 3.16 -5.31 5.78
N LEU A 41 4.33 -5.78 5.32
CA LEU A 41 4.51 -7.08 4.70
C LEU A 41 3.93 -8.22 5.55
N ASP A 42 4.07 -8.13 6.87
CA ASP A 42 3.70 -9.20 7.78
C ASP A 42 2.19 -9.38 7.95
N GLY A 43 1.38 -8.38 7.63
CA GLY A 43 -0.09 -8.53 7.56
C GLY A 43 -0.63 -8.83 6.16
N THR A 44 0.23 -9.30 5.25
CA THR A 44 -0.13 -9.82 3.92
C THR A 44 -0.01 -11.34 3.84
N VAL A 45 -0.42 -11.93 2.71
CA VAL A 45 -0.19 -13.35 2.38
C VAL A 45 1.30 -13.69 2.27
N TYR A 46 2.17 -12.68 2.10
CA TYR A 46 3.62 -12.82 2.03
C TYR A 46 4.32 -12.61 3.38
N TRP A 47 3.61 -12.84 4.50
CA TRP A 47 4.19 -12.75 5.84
C TRP A 47 5.50 -13.54 5.96
N GLY A 48 6.53 -12.88 6.52
CA GLY A 48 7.86 -13.46 6.70
C GLY A 48 8.67 -13.71 5.42
N ARG A 49 8.19 -13.24 4.25
CA ARG A 49 8.89 -13.38 2.97
C ARG A 49 9.62 -12.11 2.56
N ASP A 50 10.65 -11.76 3.32
CA ASP A 50 11.48 -10.59 3.03
C ASP A 50 12.10 -10.65 1.61
N GLU A 51 12.32 -11.86 1.08
CA GLU A 51 12.81 -12.08 -0.29
C GLU A 51 11.85 -11.55 -1.37
N MET A 52 10.55 -11.49 -1.07
CA MET A 52 9.55 -10.94 -1.98
C MET A 52 9.67 -9.43 -2.05
N LEU A 53 9.88 -8.76 -0.91
CA LEU A 53 10.09 -7.32 -0.87
C LEU A 53 11.38 -6.92 -1.60
N GLU A 54 12.46 -7.67 -1.39
CA GLU A 54 13.71 -7.51 -2.15
C GLU A 54 13.46 -7.66 -3.66
N SER A 55 12.74 -8.71 -4.06
CA SER A 55 12.42 -8.96 -5.47
C SER A 55 11.62 -7.81 -6.08
N TRP A 56 10.55 -7.33 -5.42
CA TRP A 56 9.75 -6.18 -5.88
C TRP A 56 10.61 -4.93 -6.10
N SER A 57 11.57 -4.67 -5.20
CA SER A 57 12.48 -3.53 -5.28
C SER A 57 13.52 -3.60 -6.41
N HIS A 58 13.92 -4.80 -6.82
CA HIS A 58 15.06 -4.97 -7.73
C HIS A 58 14.71 -5.55 -9.11
N LEU A 59 13.63 -6.32 -9.23
CA LEU A 59 13.42 -7.19 -10.40
C LEU A 59 12.15 -6.86 -11.22
N TYR A 60 11.16 -6.20 -10.62
CA TYR A 60 9.85 -6.02 -11.25
C TYR A 60 9.69 -4.71 -12.03
N LEU A 61 10.61 -3.76 -11.86
CA LEU A 61 10.63 -2.49 -12.59
C LEU A 61 11.91 -2.37 -13.43
N PRO A 62 11.88 -1.60 -14.55
CA PRO A 62 13.08 -1.36 -15.36
C PRO A 62 14.24 -0.71 -14.58
N GLU A 63 13.90 0.11 -13.59
CA GLU A 63 14.86 0.73 -12.67
C GLU A 63 14.56 0.28 -11.24
N SER A 64 15.58 -0.16 -10.53
CA SER A 64 15.45 -0.58 -9.13
C SER A 64 15.12 0.61 -8.22
N THR A 65 14.25 0.37 -7.24
CA THR A 65 13.85 1.39 -6.27
C THR A 65 13.44 0.75 -4.95
N GLU A 66 13.70 1.43 -3.83
CA GLU A 66 13.17 1.01 -2.53
C GLU A 66 11.64 1.01 -2.59
N MET A 67 11.04 -0.07 -2.09
CA MET A 67 9.60 -0.22 -1.99
C MET A 67 9.18 -0.45 -0.55
N VAL A 68 8.00 0.05 -0.21
CA VAL A 68 7.36 -0.17 1.07
C VAL A 68 5.98 -0.76 0.81
N VAL A 69 5.66 -1.87 1.47
CA VAL A 69 4.28 -2.38 1.55
C VAL A 69 3.51 -1.43 2.46
N ILE A 70 2.45 -0.85 1.92
CA ILE A 70 1.59 0.08 2.68
C ILE A 70 0.19 -0.48 2.92
N GLY A 71 -0.13 -1.63 2.34
CA GLY A 71 -1.39 -2.29 2.60
C GLY A 71 -1.71 -3.42 1.64
N ALA A 72 -2.92 -3.91 1.76
CA ALA A 72 -3.48 -4.96 0.94
C ALA A 72 -4.96 -4.70 0.64
N ILE A 73 -5.43 -5.17 -0.51
CA ILE A 73 -6.86 -5.27 -0.80
C ILE A 73 -7.22 -6.76 -0.71
N ASP A 74 -8.05 -7.10 0.27
CA ASP A 74 -8.44 -8.48 0.54
C ASP A 74 -9.66 -8.92 -0.29
N ASN A 75 -9.79 -10.23 -0.54
CA ASN A 75 -10.89 -10.86 -1.26
C ASN A 75 -11.12 -10.28 -2.68
N PHE A 76 -10.05 -9.83 -3.33
CA PHE A 76 -10.13 -9.31 -4.69
C PHE A 76 -10.24 -10.48 -5.68
N PRO A 77 -11.26 -10.51 -6.56
CA PRO A 77 -11.55 -11.66 -7.43
C PRO A 77 -10.55 -11.73 -8.58
N SER A 78 -9.39 -12.29 -8.30
CA SER A 78 -8.25 -12.27 -9.21
C SER A 78 -7.35 -13.49 -9.02
N LEU A 79 -6.22 -13.55 -9.73
CA LEU A 79 -5.28 -14.68 -9.66
C LEU A 79 -4.18 -14.47 -8.60
N ALA A 80 -4.26 -13.40 -7.80
CA ALA A 80 -3.34 -13.19 -6.70
C ALA A 80 -3.42 -14.32 -5.66
N GLU A 81 -2.27 -14.67 -5.10
CA GLU A 81 -2.20 -15.55 -3.94
C GLU A 81 -3.05 -14.98 -2.79
N GLY A 82 -3.85 -15.84 -2.15
CA GLY A 82 -4.75 -15.43 -1.08
C GLY A 82 -5.86 -14.45 -1.50
N LEU A 83 -6.09 -14.24 -2.80
CA LEU A 83 -7.01 -13.21 -3.33
C LEU A 83 -6.66 -11.81 -2.81
N GLN A 84 -5.36 -11.54 -2.64
CA GLN A 84 -4.87 -10.30 -2.04
C GLN A 84 -4.02 -9.50 -3.02
N LEU A 85 -4.45 -8.28 -3.34
CA LEU A 85 -3.60 -7.34 -4.07
C LEU A 85 -2.69 -6.60 -3.07
N ILE A 86 -1.38 -6.71 -3.24
CA ILE A 86 -0.43 -6.01 -2.36
C ILE A 86 -0.26 -4.58 -2.87
N VAL A 87 -0.38 -3.61 -1.97
CA VAL A 87 -0.21 -2.20 -2.30
C VAL A 87 1.17 -1.74 -1.87
N LEU A 88 1.99 -1.38 -2.86
CA LEU A 88 3.36 -0.92 -2.66
C LEU A 88 3.51 0.54 -3.04
N VAL A 89 4.48 1.19 -2.40
CA VAL A 89 4.90 2.55 -2.72
C VAL A 89 6.40 2.58 -2.96
N ASP A 90 6.83 3.20 -4.06
CA ASP A 90 8.24 3.46 -4.32
C ASP A 90 8.77 4.72 -3.60
N SER A 91 10.09 4.91 -3.62
CA SER A 91 10.75 6.12 -3.08
C SER A 91 10.26 7.46 -3.66
N LEU A 92 9.57 7.45 -4.81
CA LEU A 92 9.00 8.64 -5.45
C LEU A 92 7.51 8.83 -5.11
N GLY A 93 6.94 7.98 -4.26
CA GLY A 93 5.53 8.03 -3.87
C GLY A 93 4.56 7.49 -4.92
N LYS A 94 5.06 6.73 -5.92
CA LYS A 94 4.20 6.03 -6.88
C LYS A 94 3.64 4.76 -6.24
N VAL A 95 2.36 4.52 -6.48
CA VAL A 95 1.64 3.36 -5.96
C VAL A 95 1.55 2.27 -7.01
N TYR A 96 1.86 1.07 -6.58
CA TYR A 96 1.78 -0.15 -7.37
C TYR A 96 0.85 -1.16 -6.71
N PHE A 97 0.12 -1.90 -7.52
CA PHE A 97 -0.57 -3.10 -7.09
C PHE A 97 0.16 -4.31 -7.63
N TYR A 98 0.56 -5.21 -6.73
CA TYR A 98 1.15 -6.48 -7.10
C TYR A 98 0.05 -7.53 -7.28
N GLU A 99 0.05 -8.17 -8.45
CA GLU A 99 -0.80 -9.30 -8.78
C GLU A 99 -0.06 -10.23 -9.75
N ASN A 100 -0.08 -11.54 -9.52
CA ASN A 100 0.35 -12.55 -10.49
C ASN A 100 1.70 -12.22 -11.17
N GLU A 101 2.73 -11.95 -10.36
CA GLU A 101 4.07 -11.60 -10.83
C GLU A 101 4.16 -10.29 -11.64
N VAL A 102 3.23 -9.35 -11.46
CA VAL A 102 3.25 -8.05 -12.13
C VAL A 102 3.01 -6.92 -11.13
N LEU A 103 3.80 -5.84 -11.24
CA LEU A 103 3.54 -4.56 -10.56
C LEU A 103 2.79 -3.60 -11.49
N HIS A 104 1.51 -3.40 -11.21
CA HIS A 104 0.66 -2.46 -11.94
C HIS A 104 0.75 -1.05 -11.34
N LEU A 105 1.32 -0.10 -12.08
CA LEU A 105 1.33 1.31 -11.68
C LEU A 105 -0.10 1.86 -11.66
N ARG A 106 -0.54 2.39 -10.52
CA ARG A 106 -1.88 2.98 -10.35
C ARG A 106 -1.88 4.52 -10.39
N GLY A 107 -0.82 5.15 -9.90
CA GLY A 107 -0.74 6.60 -9.78
C GLY A 107 0.17 7.03 -8.61
N SER A 108 -0.05 8.21 -8.05
CA SER A 108 0.66 8.62 -6.82
C SER A 108 -0.12 8.24 -5.57
N LEU A 109 0.57 8.13 -4.43
CA LEU A 109 -0.01 7.85 -3.12
C LEU A 109 -1.14 8.81 -2.79
N CYS A 110 -0.90 10.11 -3.02
CA CYS A 110 -1.88 11.15 -2.79
C CYS A 110 -3.12 11.01 -3.66
N SER A 111 -3.00 10.63 -4.93
CA SER A 111 -4.17 10.45 -5.79
C SER A 111 -4.93 9.15 -5.51
N THR A 112 -4.22 8.09 -5.10
CA THR A 112 -4.77 6.73 -5.02
C THR A 112 -5.51 6.49 -3.70
N LEU A 113 -5.04 7.04 -2.58
CA LEU A 113 -5.64 6.83 -1.26
C LEU A 113 -6.56 7.98 -0.78
N ARG A 114 -6.98 8.88 -1.68
CA ARG A 114 -7.94 9.94 -1.37
C ARG A 114 -9.36 9.35 -1.21
N GLY A 115 -9.70 8.86 -0.02
CA GLY A 115 -10.95 8.12 0.22
C GLY A 115 -11.62 8.22 1.60
N VAL A 116 -11.22 9.10 2.52
CA VAL A 116 -11.94 9.30 3.81
C VAL A 116 -12.00 10.80 4.18
N PRO A 117 -13.19 11.37 4.48
CA PRO A 117 -13.31 12.71 5.02
C PRO A 117 -12.61 12.82 6.38
N LEU A 118 -11.92 13.95 6.61
CA LEU A 118 -11.18 14.31 7.83
C LEU A 118 -12.00 14.29 9.15
N GLY A 119 -13.29 13.93 9.12
CA GLY A 119 -14.20 14.02 10.26
C GLY A 119 -14.13 12.88 11.29
N VAL A 120 -13.40 11.80 11.03
CA VAL A 120 -13.38 10.61 11.92
C VAL A 120 -12.18 10.60 12.89
N LEU A 121 -11.14 11.42 12.67
CA LEU A 121 -9.93 11.42 13.51
C LEU A 121 -9.96 12.39 14.71
N LEU A 122 -11.07 13.11 14.95
CA LEU A 122 -11.18 14.11 16.02
C LEU A 122 -12.18 13.77 17.14
N LEU A 123 -12.69 12.54 17.19
CA LEU A 123 -13.48 12.09 18.34
C LEU A 123 -12.67 10.99 19.04
N HIS A 124 -12.19 11.34 20.23
CA HIS A 124 -11.60 10.56 21.34
C HIS A 124 -10.32 11.26 21.83
N LYS A 125 -10.54 12.42 22.48
CA LYS A 125 -9.82 12.75 23.71
C LYS A 125 -10.59 12.15 24.88
#